data_AF-A0A821JZU1-F1
#
_entry.id   AF-A0A821JZU1-F1
#
_cell.length_a   1.000
_cell.length_b   1.000
_cell.length_c   1.000
_cell.angle_alpha   90.00
_cell.angle_beta   90.00
_cell.angle_gamma   90.00
#
_symmetry.space_group_name_H-M   'P 1'
#
loop_
_entity.id
_entity.type
_entity.pdbx_description
1 polymer ?
#
loop_
_entity_poly.entity_id
_entity_poly.type
_entity_poly.pdbx_seq_one_letter_code
_entity_poly.pdbx_strand_id
1 'polypeptide(L)'
;ISYVERVTDGKKFRLIAHPNGSSKMPQKNSFLIYPRTRRMAVGHIAVITDVDQNYVYIAEQNHEFHYWSTDYARRAPIIVT
;
A
#
# COMPACT_ATOMS: atom_id res chain seq x y z
N ILE A 1 -9.43 5.04 10.90
CA ILE A 1 -8.17 5.15 11.68
C ILE A 1 -7.48 6.44 11.23
N SER A 2 -7.16 7.36 12.14
CA SER A 2 -6.56 8.68 11.81
C SER A 2 -5.12 8.84 12.31
N TYR A 3 -4.61 7.89 13.09
CA TYR A 3 -3.25 7.87 13.58
C TYR A 3 -2.77 6.43 13.79
N VAL A 4 -1.46 6.25 13.80
CA VAL A 4 -0.78 5.08 14.37
C VAL A 4 -0.05 5.47 15.63
N GLU A 5 0.15 4.51 16.51
CA GLU A 5 0.84 4.71 17.77
C GLU A 5 2.16 3.95 17.75
N ARG A 6 3.25 4.62 18.14
CA ARG A 6 4.54 3.96 18.29
C ARG A 6 4.53 3.14 19.58
N VAL A 7 4.80 1.84 19.43
CA VAL A 7 4.73 0.85 20.52
C VAL A 7 5.61 1.21 21.72
N THR A 8 6.78 1.80 21.49
CA THR A 8 7.77 2.03 22.56
C THR A 8 7.40 3.14 23.55
N ASP A 9 6.55 4.09 23.16
CA ASP A 9 6.28 5.29 23.97
C ASP A 9 4.88 5.89 23.81
N GLY A 10 3.97 5.24 23.07
CA GLY A 10 2.62 5.73 22.87
C GLY A 10 2.53 7.00 22.00
N LYS A 11 3.63 7.45 21.38
CA LYS A 11 3.61 8.65 20.53
C LYS A 11 2.73 8.39 19.31
N LYS A 12 1.78 9.30 19.07
CA LYS A 12 0.82 9.22 17.96
C LYS A 12 1.35 9.94 16.72
N PHE A 13 1.25 9.28 15.57
CA PHE A 13 1.60 9.80 14.26
C PHE A 13 0.36 9.83 13.39
N ARG A 14 0.02 11.02 12.86
CA ARG A 14 -1.16 11.19 12.02
C ARG A 14 -1.01 10.39 10.72
N LEU A 15 -2.08 9.68 10.34
CA LEU A 15 -2.21 9.06 9.02
C LEU A 15 -2.84 10.06 8.05
N ILE A 16 -2.28 10.15 6.84
CA ILE A 16 -2.78 10.99 5.76
C ILE A 16 -3.21 10.06 4.62
N ALA A 17 -4.47 10.18 4.19
CA ALA A 17 -4.98 9.41 3.08
C ALA A 17 -4.84 10.20 1.78
N HIS A 18 -4.27 9.56 0.75
CA HIS A 18 -4.21 10.08 -0.61
C HIS A 18 -5.05 9.17 -1.51
N PRO A 19 -6.14 9.66 -2.14
CA PRO A 19 -6.94 8.84 -3.04
C PRO A 19 -6.14 8.50 -4.30
N ASN A 20 -6.43 7.34 -4.90
CA ASN A 20 -5.90 7.00 -6.22
C ASN A 20 -6.34 8.06 -7.24
N GLY A 21 -5.43 8.47 -8.14
CA GLY A 21 -5.64 9.57 -9.08
C GLY A 21 -5.40 10.97 -8.49
N SER A 22 -4.93 11.09 -7.24
CA SER A 22 -4.48 12.39 -6.71
C SER A 22 -3.19 12.87 -7.38
N SER A 23 -2.90 14.17 -7.27
CA SER A 23 -1.62 14.75 -7.72
C SER A 23 -0.41 14.34 -6.86
N LYS A 24 -0.62 13.54 -5.82
CA LYS A 24 0.45 13.02 -4.96
C LYS A 24 0.83 11.62 -5.43
N MET A 25 2.09 11.48 -5.85
CA MET A 25 2.67 10.17 -6.13
C MET A 25 2.65 9.28 -4.89
N PRO A 26 2.43 7.96 -5.05
CA PRO A 26 2.62 7.00 -3.98
C PRO A 26 4.03 7.10 -3.38
N GLN A 27 4.16 6.74 -2.10
CA GLN A 27 5.43 6.81 -1.38
C GLN A 27 5.81 5.44 -0.84
N LYS A 28 7.11 5.12 -0.89
CA LYS A 28 7.70 3.98 -0.16
C LYS A 28 7.32 4.03 1.32
N ASN A 29 7.14 2.85 1.94
CA ASN A 29 6.72 2.66 3.33
C ASN A 29 5.30 3.18 3.64
N SER A 30 4.45 3.31 2.61
CA SER A 30 3.03 3.66 2.78
C SER A 30 2.13 2.44 2.66
N PHE A 31 0.92 2.53 3.22
CA PHE A 31 -0.11 1.53 3.00
C PHE A 31 -0.88 1.79 1.70
N LEU A 32 -1.10 0.73 0.92
CA LEU A 32 -2.01 0.70 -0.22
C LEU A 32 -3.30 0.01 0.20
N ILE A 33 -4.42 0.74 0.16
CA ILE A 33 -5.72 0.27 0.65
C ILE A 33 -6.67 0.05 -0.52
N TYR A 34 -7.21 -1.16 -0.65
CA TYR A 34 -8.23 -1.51 -1.62
C TYR A 34 -9.62 -1.48 -0.97
N PRO A 35 -10.62 -0.88 -1.65
CA PRO A 35 -11.99 -0.87 -1.13
C PRO A 35 -12.61 -2.27 -1.16
N ARG A 36 -13.66 -2.45 -0.37
CA ARG A 36 -14.51 -3.63 -0.46
C ARG A 36 -15.18 -3.70 -1.83
N THR A 37 -15.19 -4.87 -2.43
CA THR A 37 -15.88 -5.15 -3.70
C THR A 37 -16.63 -6.47 -3.60
N ARG A 38 -17.46 -6.79 -4.61
CA ARG A 38 -18.13 -8.11 -4.68
C ARG A 38 -17.15 -9.29 -4.68
N ARG A 39 -15.95 -9.09 -5.25
CA ARG A 39 -14.90 -10.13 -5.31
C ARG A 39 -13.95 -10.07 -4.11
N MET A 40 -13.85 -8.93 -3.42
CA MET A 40 -13.04 -8.74 -2.22
C MET A 40 -13.92 -8.13 -1.12
N ALA A 41 -14.74 -8.95 -0.48
CA ALA A 41 -15.77 -8.47 0.47
C ALA A 41 -15.18 -7.71 1.67
N VAL A 42 -13.94 -7.99 2.04
CA VAL A 42 -13.22 -7.33 3.14
C VAL A 42 -12.32 -6.19 2.69
N GLY A 43 -12.18 -5.98 1.38
CA GLY A 43 -11.15 -5.11 0.79
C GLY A 43 -9.79 -5.79 0.84
N HIS A 44 -8.73 -5.00 0.81
CA HIS A 44 -7.37 -5.51 0.94
C HIS A 44 -6.41 -4.42 1.41
N ILE A 45 -5.29 -4.80 2.01
CA ILE A 45 -4.22 -3.89 2.43
C ILE A 45 -2.88 -4.48 2.01
N ALA A 46 -1.99 -3.61 1.54
CA ALA A 46 -0.62 -3.94 1.20
C ALA A 46 0.35 -2.84 1.64
N VAL A 47 1.64 -3.15 1.62
CA VAL A 47 2.73 -2.18 1.89
C VAL A 47 3.46 -1.88 0.58
N ILE A 48 3.66 -0.59 0.31
CA ILE A 48 4.48 -0.14 -0.82
C ILE A 48 5.95 -0.23 -0.40
N THR A 49 6.70 -1.14 -1.01
CA THR A 49 8.12 -1.37 -0.72
C THR A 49 9.03 -0.46 -1.53
N ASP A 50 8.61 -0.08 -2.74
CA ASP A 50 9.30 0.90 -3.56
C ASP A 50 8.38 1.56 -4.59
N VAL A 51 8.83 2.66 -5.18
CA VAL A 51 8.10 3.40 -6.23
C VAL A 51 9.08 3.92 -7.26
N ASP A 52 8.82 3.64 -8.53
CA ASP A 52 9.50 4.28 -9.66
C ASP A 52 8.50 5.07 -10.52
N GLN A 53 8.93 5.55 -11.69
CA GLN A 53 8.09 6.35 -12.59
C GLN A 53 6.90 5.59 -13.18
N ASN A 54 7.02 4.26 -13.28
CA ASN A 54 6.07 3.40 -14.00
C ASN A 54 5.36 2.42 -13.07
N TYR A 55 5.92 2.12 -11.90
CA TYR A 55 5.42 1.07 -11.03
C TYR A 55 5.47 1.44 -9.54
N VAL A 56 4.50 0.91 -8.80
CA VAL A 56 4.61 0.68 -7.37
C VAL A 56 4.94 -0.79 -7.12
N TYR A 57 5.88 -1.04 -6.22
CA TYR A 57 6.29 -2.38 -5.77
C TYR A 57 5.61 -2.66 -4.43
N ILE A 58 5.04 -3.85 -4.29
CA ILE A 58 4.05 -4.16 -3.25
C ILE A 58 4.42 -5.44 -2.53
N ALA A 59 4.50 -5.40 -1.20
CA ALA A 59 4.55 -6.57 -0.33
C ALA A 59 3.23 -6.74 0.42
N GLU A 60 2.69 -7.95 0.43
CA GLU A 60 1.41 -8.27 1.06
C GLU A 60 1.29 -9.77 1.36
N GLN A 61 0.27 -10.14 2.13
CA GLN A 61 -0.13 -11.53 2.33
C GLN A 61 -1.58 -11.70 1.88
N ASN A 62 -2.00 -12.94 1.60
CA ASN A 62 -3.37 -13.28 1.25
C ASN A 62 -3.87 -12.62 -0.07
N HIS A 63 -2.98 -12.49 -1.05
CA HIS A 63 -3.31 -12.03 -2.40
C HIS A 63 -2.77 -13.00 -3.46
N GLU A 64 -1.45 -13.12 -3.57
CA GLU A 64 -0.78 -14.13 -4.41
C GLU A 64 0.01 -15.12 -3.54
N PHE A 65 -0.11 -16.41 -3.83
CA PHE A 65 0.47 -17.50 -3.04
C PHE A 65 1.64 -18.15 -3.79
N HIS A 66 2.72 -17.39 -3.97
CA HIS A 66 3.94 -17.86 -4.64
C HIS A 66 5.20 -17.44 -3.86
N TYR A 67 6.32 -18.12 -4.12
CA TYR A 67 7.61 -17.74 -3.55
C TYR A 67 8.18 -16.50 -4.25
N TRP A 68 8.58 -15.50 -3.47
CA TRP A 68 9.17 -14.27 -4.01
C TRP A 68 10.68 -14.46 -4.17
N SER A 69 11.18 -14.23 -5.39
CA SER A 69 12.62 -14.13 -5.65
C SER A 69 13.19 -12.74 -5.37
N THR A 70 12.32 -11.79 -4.99
CA THR A 70 12.60 -10.37 -4.73
C THR A 70 12.03 -9.96 -3.36
N ASP A 71 12.15 -8.68 -3.02
CA ASP A 71 11.60 -8.07 -1.80
C ASP A 71 10.14 -7.56 -1.94
N TYR A 72 9.45 -7.93 -3.03
CA TYR A 72 8.06 -7.58 -3.29
C TYR A 72 7.27 -8.78 -3.86
N ALA A 73 5.96 -8.81 -3.60
CA ALA A 73 5.05 -9.83 -4.10
C ALA A 73 4.66 -9.60 -5.56
N ARG A 74 4.32 -8.34 -5.89
CA ARG A 74 3.92 -7.92 -7.23
C ARG A 74 4.22 -6.44 -7.45
N ARG A 75 4.07 -6.00 -8.69
CA ARG A 75 4.10 -4.60 -9.08
C ARG A 75 2.76 -4.18 -9.69
N ALA A 76 2.35 -2.94 -9.50
CA ALA A 76 1.20 -2.36 -10.17
C ALA A 76 1.63 -1.12 -10.96
N PRO A 77 1.12 -0.93 -12.20
CA PRO A 77 1.50 0.21 -13.01
C PRO A 77 0.95 1.52 -12.43
N ILE A 78 1.75 2.57 -12.53
CA ILE A 78 1.34 3.96 -12.31
C ILE A 78 0.93 4.52 -13.65
N ILE A 79 -0.29 5.05 -13.72
CA ILE A 79 -0.80 5.73 -14.90
C ILE A 79 -0.87 7.21 -14.57
N VAL A 80 -0.12 8.02 -15.33
CA VAL A 80 -0.19 9.48 -15.25
C VAL A 80 -1.05 9.94 -16.42
N THR A 81 -2.24 10.45 -16.10
CA THR A 81 -3.18 11.07 -17.05
C THR A 81 -3.11 12.58 -16.95
#